data_AF-A0A1V5MBF1-F1
#
_entry.id   AF-A0A1V5MBF1-F1
#
_cell.length_a   1.000
_cell.length_b   1.000
_cell.length_c   1.000
_cell.angle_alpha   90.00
_cell.angle_beta   90.00
_cell.angle_gamma   90.00
#
_symmetry.space_group_name_H-M   'P 1'
#
loop_
_entity.id
_entity.type
_entity.pdbx_description
1 polymer ?
#
loop_
_entity_poly.entity_id
_entity_poly.type
_entity_poly.pdbx_seq_one_letter_code
_entity_poly.pdbx_strand_id
1 'polypeptide(L)'
;MTDDQEPVVPQFEMEITMPTILEDPVRLQDGTVLQVGDSVEYPELGVGKILRIWCYDSIGTCLYIDFGGGVKEEIHPDFVRKVAAQK
;
A
#
# COMPACT_ATOMS: atom_id res chain seq x y z
N MET A 1 -15.59 -1.47 -54.44
CA MET A 1 -15.95 -0.93 -53.12
C MET A 1 -15.27 -1.82 -52.12
N THR A 2 -14.18 -1.36 -51.53
CA THR A 2 -13.41 -2.10 -50.52
C THR A 2 -13.83 -1.51 -49.19
N ASP A 3 -14.56 -2.30 -48.40
CA ASP A 3 -14.91 -1.96 -47.02
C ASP A 3 -13.63 -1.88 -46.19
N ASP A 4 -13.21 -0.66 -45.85
CA ASP A 4 -12.21 -0.39 -44.83
C ASP A 4 -12.81 -0.72 -43.45
N GLN A 5 -12.68 -1.97 -43.01
CA GLN A 5 -12.97 -2.35 -41.63
C GLN A 5 -11.83 -1.85 -40.75
N GLU A 6 -12.03 -0.69 -40.11
CA GLU A 6 -11.14 -0.23 -39.04
C GLU A 6 -11.15 -1.26 -37.89
N PRO A 7 -9.98 -1.65 -37.33
CA PRO A 7 -9.93 -2.59 -36.24
C PRO A 7 -10.56 -1.97 -35.00
N VAL A 8 -11.62 -2.60 -34.48
CA VAL A 8 -12.22 -2.25 -33.19
C VAL A 8 -11.20 -2.55 -32.10
N VAL A 9 -10.50 -1.53 -31.61
CA VAL A 9 -9.60 -1.65 -30.46
C VAL A 9 -10.49 -1.75 -29.21
N PRO A 10 -10.46 -2.86 -28.45
CA PRO A 10 -11.24 -2.96 -27.22
C PRO A 10 -10.73 -1.90 -26.23
N GLN A 11 -11.59 -0.94 -25.90
CA GLN A 11 -11.35 0.01 -24.83
C GLN A 11 -11.56 -0.74 -23.52
N PHE A 12 -10.46 -1.16 -22.89
CA PHE A 12 -10.51 -1.64 -21.51
C PHE A 12 -10.65 -0.40 -20.60
N GLU A 13 -11.79 -0.26 -19.93
CA GLU A 13 -11.93 0.70 -18.84
C GLU A 13 -11.10 0.19 -17.65
N MET A 14 -10.00 0.87 -17.35
CA MET A 14 -9.24 0.66 -16.12
C MET A 14 -9.90 1.48 -15.01
N GLU A 15 -10.67 0.85 -14.12
CA GLU A 15 -11.16 1.51 -12.91
C GLU A 15 -9.99 1.75 -11.94
N ILE A 16 -9.48 2.98 -11.92
CA ILE A 16 -8.51 3.40 -10.90
C ILE A 16 -9.28 3.73 -9.62
N THR A 17 -9.24 2.82 -8.65
CA THR A 17 -9.77 3.11 -7.32
C THR A 17 -8.76 3.96 -6.57
N MET A 18 -9.06 5.24 -6.35
CA MET A 18 -8.17 6.12 -5.57
C MET A 18 -8.30 5.78 -4.07
N PRO A 19 -7.20 5.47 -3.37
CA PRO A 19 -7.25 5.25 -1.94
C PRO A 19 -7.51 6.54 -1.19
N THR A 20 -8.14 6.43 -0.03
CA THR A 20 -8.15 7.49 0.97
C THR A 20 -6.81 7.48 1.71
N ILE A 21 -6.14 8.62 1.78
CA ILE A 21 -4.93 8.76 2.60
C ILE A 21 -5.38 8.92 4.05
N LEU A 22 -4.85 8.06 4.94
CA LEU A 22 -5.10 8.17 6.38
C LEU A 22 -3.98 9.00 7.01
N GLU A 23 -4.34 10.16 7.55
CA GLU A 23 -3.41 11.04 8.28
C GLU A 23 -3.30 10.67 9.76
N ASP A 24 -4.37 10.09 10.32
CA ASP A 24 -4.43 9.66 11.71
C ASP A 24 -3.82 8.25 11.92
N PRO A 25 -3.31 7.93 13.13
CA PRO A 25 -2.85 6.59 13.47
C PRO A 25 -3.94 5.53 13.31
N VAL A 26 -3.57 4.36 12.79
CA VAL A 26 -4.45 3.21 12.65
C VAL A 26 -4.27 2.28 13.84
N ARG A 27 -5.39 1.91 14.47
CA ARG A 27 -5.42 0.92 15.54
C ARG A 27 -5.86 -0.43 14.99
N LEU A 28 -4.99 -1.43 15.12
CA LEU A 28 -5.26 -2.81 14.76
C LEU A 28 -6.09 -3.52 15.83
N GLN A 29 -6.65 -4.68 15.48
CA GLN A 29 -7.53 -5.47 16.35
C GLN A 29 -6.83 -5.98 17.61
N ASP A 30 -5.53 -6.25 17.53
CA ASP A 30 -4.69 -6.65 18.66
C ASP A 30 -4.35 -5.48 19.61
N GLY A 31 -4.80 -4.26 19.27
CA GLY A 31 -4.55 -3.04 20.01
C GLY A 31 -3.27 -2.30 19.59
N THR A 32 -2.47 -2.84 18.67
CA THR A 32 -1.29 -2.18 18.12
C THR A 32 -1.71 -0.90 17.38
N VAL A 33 -1.01 0.19 17.62
CA VAL A 33 -1.22 1.47 16.92
C VAL A 33 -0.06 1.68 15.95
N LEU A 34 -0.38 1.83 14.68
CA LEU A 34 0.52 2.13 13.57
C LEU A 34 0.32 3.56 13.11
N GLN A 35 1.41 4.28 12.90
CA GLN A 35 1.39 5.65 12.38
C GLN A 35 2.55 5.87 11.40
N VAL A 36 2.41 6.89 10.56
CA VAL A 36 3.50 7.34 9.70
C VAL A 36 4.74 7.65 10.54
N GLY A 37 5.88 7.13 10.10
CA GLY A 37 7.16 7.26 10.78
C GLY A 37 7.55 6.08 11.68
N ASP A 38 6.63 5.17 11.99
CA ASP A 38 6.94 3.96 12.74
C ASP A 38 7.85 3.02 11.95
N SER A 39 8.66 2.25 12.68
CA SER A 39 9.41 1.12 12.14
C SER A 39 8.58 -0.16 12.24
N VAL A 40 8.53 -0.91 11.16
CA VAL A 40 7.82 -2.20 11.07
C VAL A 40 8.72 -3.24 10.41
N GLU A 41 8.60 -4.49 10.85
CA GLU A 41 9.29 -5.63 10.29
C GLU A 41 8.36 -6.41 9.38
N TYR A 42 8.80 -6.64 8.15
CA TYR A 42 8.17 -7.54 7.18
C TYR A 42 9.10 -8.76 6.97
N PRO A 43 8.63 -10.01 7.08
CA PRO A 43 9.50 -11.19 7.09
C PRO A 43 10.46 -11.31 5.90
N GLU A 44 10.06 -10.85 4.71
CA GLU A 44 10.86 -11.02 3.49
C GLU A 44 11.89 -9.89 3.27
N LEU A 45 11.62 -8.69 3.80
CA LEU A 45 12.41 -7.48 3.51
C LEU A 45 13.10 -6.88 4.76
N GLY A 46 12.80 -7.42 5.94
CA GLY A 46 13.35 -6.94 7.21
C GLY A 46 12.61 -5.70 7.74
N VAL A 47 13.35 -4.77 8.33
CA VAL A 47 12.76 -3.59 8.98
C VAL A 47 12.68 -2.42 8.00
N GLY A 48 11.49 -1.87 7.84
CA GLY A 48 11.22 -0.67 7.07
C GLY A 48 10.52 0.41 7.89
N LYS A 49 10.37 1.59 7.30
CA LYS A 49 9.70 2.76 7.90
C LYS A 49 8.41 3.06 7.15
N ILE A 50 7.30 3.21 7.88
CA ILE A 50 6.02 3.62 7.29
C ILE A 50 6.16 5.07 6.80
N LEU A 51 5.95 5.27 5.50
CA LEU A 51 5.93 6.59 4.87
C LEU A 51 4.51 7.14 4.73
N ARG A 52 3.54 6.27 4.43
CA ARG A 52 2.12 6.62 4.30
C ARG A 52 1.23 5.45 4.69
N ILE A 53 -0.02 5.75 5.01
CA ILE A 53 -1.07 4.76 5.25
C ILE A 53 -2.24 5.10 4.34
N TRP A 54 -2.73 4.10 3.63
CA TRP A 54 -3.82 4.23 2.66
C TRP A 54 -4.96 3.31 3.05
N CYS A 55 -6.19 3.68 2.70
CA CYS A 55 -7.36 2.84 2.83
C CYS A 55 -8.06 2.75 1.48
N TYR A 56 -8.13 1.54 0.93
CA TYR A 56 -8.88 1.22 -0.28
C TYR A 56 -10.21 0.60 0.12
N ASP A 57 -11.31 0.99 -0.50
CA ASP A 57 -12.65 0.46 -0.17
C ASP A 57 -12.76 -1.06 -0.38
N SER A 58 -11.98 -1.62 -1.30
CA SER A 58 -12.00 -3.03 -1.67
C SER A 58 -10.97 -3.91 -0.94
N ILE A 59 -9.87 -3.31 -0.46
CA ILE A 59 -8.72 -4.04 0.13
C ILE A 59 -8.54 -3.72 1.61
N GLY A 60 -9.02 -2.56 2.07
CA GLY A 60 -8.82 -2.06 3.42
C GLY A 60 -7.53 -1.26 3.56
N THR A 61 -6.93 -1.30 4.74
CA THR A 61 -5.75 -0.50 5.07
C THR A 61 -4.48 -1.11 4.47
N CYS A 62 -3.66 -0.29 3.83
CA CYS A 62 -2.33 -0.64 3.32
C CYS A 62 -1.28 0.33 3.88
N LEU A 63 -0.09 -0.18 4.16
CA LEU A 63 1.05 0.60 4.62
C LEU A 63 2.05 0.75 3.47
N TYR A 64 2.40 1.98 3.14
CA TYR A 64 3.49 2.25 2.22
C TYR A 64 4.80 2.36 3.00
N ILE A 65 5.69 1.39 2.83
CA ILE A 65 6.88 1.18 3.68
C ILE A 65 8.16 1.32 2.85
N ASP A 66 9.15 2.03 3.39
CA ASP A 66 10.51 2.13 2.83
C ASP A 66 11.47 1.23 3.61
N PHE A 67 12.04 0.23 2.94
CA PHE A 67 13.03 -0.70 3.50
C PHE A 67 14.48 -0.21 3.28
N GLY A 68 14.66 0.96 2.68
CA GLY A 68 15.97 1.48 2.29
C GLY A 68 16.45 0.91 0.95
N GLY A 69 17.58 1.42 0.47
CA GLY A 69 18.16 0.97 -0.82
C GLY A 69 17.28 1.22 -2.05
N GLY A 70 16.24 2.05 -1.93
CA GLY A 70 15.26 2.30 -3.00
C GLY A 70 14.08 1.32 -3.01
N VAL A 71 14.03 0.36 -2.10
CA VAL A 71 12.95 -0.64 -2.00
C VAL A 71 11.78 -0.07 -1.22
N LYS A 72 10.61 0.04 -1.87
CA LYS A 72 9.37 0.52 -1.26
C LYS A 72 8.22 -0.38 -1.68
N GLU A 73 7.41 -0.80 -0.71
CA GLU A 73 6.31 -1.73 -0.94
C GLU A 73 5.04 -1.29 -0.22
N GLU A 74 3.89 -1.71 -0.77
CA GLU A 74 2.58 -1.60 -0.13
C GLU A 74 2.22 -2.92 0.54
N ILE A 75 2.09 -2.92 1.87
CA ILE A 75 1.90 -4.13 2.65
C ILE A 75 0.70 -3.95 3.57
N HIS A 76 -0.18 -4.97 3.62
CA HIS A 76 -1.29 -4.99 4.56
C HIS A 76 -0.77 -5.06 6.01
N PRO A 77 -1.36 -4.33 6.97
CA PRO A 77 -0.89 -4.28 8.36
C PRO A 77 -0.74 -5.66 9.03
N ASP A 78 -1.58 -6.62 8.66
CA ASP A 78 -1.54 -7.98 9.23
C ASP A 78 -0.23 -8.74 8.94
N PHE A 79 0.54 -8.33 7.93
CA PHE A 79 1.79 -8.98 7.56
C PHE A 79 3.03 -8.32 8.13
N VAL A 80 2.87 -7.24 8.90
CA VAL A 80 4.00 -6.52 9.50
C VAL A 80 3.90 -6.49 11.01
N ARG A 81 5.05 -6.42 11.67
CA ARG A 81 5.13 -6.26 13.12
C ARG A 81 5.75 -4.92 13.46
N LYS A 82 5.08 -4.11 14.28
CA LYS A 82 5.68 -2.88 14.82
C LYS A 82 6.91 -3.23 15.67
N VAL A 83 8.03 -2.56 15.39
CA VAL A 83 9.28 -2.71 16.14
C VAL A 83 9.72 -1.38 16.74
N ALA A 84 10.56 -1.44 17.77
CA ALA A 84 11.13 -0.23 18.34
C ALA A 84 11.94 0.52 17.28
N ALA A 85 11.84 1.85 17.27
CA ALA A 85 12.66 2.68 16.40
C ALA A 85 14.15 2.38 16.67
N GLN A 86 14.88 1.98 15.63
CA GLN A 86 16.33 1.85 15.73
C GLN A 86 16.91 3.27 15.88
N LYS A 87 17.63 3.49 16.98
CA LYS A 87 18.32 4.76 17.28
C LYS A 87 19.52 4.99 16.39
#